data_AF-A0A7W8FYC1-F1
#
_entry.id   AF-A0A7W8FYC1-F1
#
_cell.length_a   1.000
_cell.length_b   1.000
_cell.length_c   1.000
_cell.angle_alpha   90.00
_cell.angle_beta   90.00
_cell.angle_gamma   90.00
#
_symmetry.space_group_name_H-M   'P 1'
#
loop_
_entity.id
_entity.type
_entity.pdbx_description
1 polymer ?
#
loop_
_entity_poly.entity_id
_entity_poly.type
_entity_poly.pdbx_seq_one_letter_code
_entity_poly.pdbx_strand_id
1 'polypeptide(L)'
;MWASSLALNHILTVGKGGAWSCHPIEHELSAYYDLTHGQGLAIITPAWMKYVLNSQTEKRFAGYAEKVWGIPKDKFQEMVK
;
A
#
# COMPACT_ATOMS: atom_id res chain seq x y z
N MET A 1 12.59 0.12 -14.51
CA MET A 1 13.72 1.01 -14.18
C MET A 1 13.24 2.42 -13.82
N TRP A 2 12.68 3.21 -14.74
CA TRP A 2 12.27 4.60 -14.46
C TRP A 2 11.20 4.77 -13.38
N ALA A 3 10.15 3.95 -13.40
CA ALA A 3 9.10 3.98 -12.37
C ALA A 3 9.65 3.76 -10.95
N SER A 4 10.66 2.88 -10.81
CA SER A 4 11.33 2.60 -9.54
C SER A 4 12.08 3.83 -9.02
N SER A 5 12.77 4.56 -9.91
CA SER A 5 13.45 5.82 -9.55
C SER A 5 12.46 6.88 -9.10
N LEU A 6 11.33 7.04 -9.81
CA LEU A 6 10.28 7.99 -9.42
C LEU A 6 9.59 7.60 -8.10
N ALA A 7 9.49 6.30 -7.79
CA ALA A 7 8.88 5.84 -6.56
C ALA A 7 9.68 6.24 -5.31
N LEU A 8 11.01 6.37 -5.42
CA LEU A 8 11.92 6.55 -4.29
C LEU A 8 12.79 7.82 -4.37
N ASN A 9 12.64 8.67 -5.39
CA ASN A 9 13.35 9.96 -5.48
C ASN A 9 12.67 11.11 -4.71
N HIS A 10 11.73 10.78 -3.81
CA HIS A 10 10.96 11.70 -2.96
C HIS A 10 9.90 12.58 -3.64
N ILE A 11 9.78 12.58 -4.97
CA ILE A 11 8.78 13.42 -5.65
C ILE A 11 7.34 13.13 -5.20
N LEU A 12 7.03 11.86 -4.90
CA LEU A 12 5.71 11.43 -4.43
C LEU A 12 5.39 11.82 -2.98
N THR A 13 6.38 12.29 -2.23
CA THR A 13 6.23 12.65 -0.81
C THR A 13 6.14 14.15 -0.57
N VAL A 14 6.42 14.97 -1.58
CA VAL A 14 6.37 16.43 -1.49
C VAL A 14 4.95 16.88 -1.11
N GLY A 15 4.84 17.66 -0.02
CA GLY A 15 3.56 18.21 0.46
C GLY A 15 2.60 17.22 1.14
N LYS A 16 2.95 15.93 1.22
CA LYS A 16 2.13 14.88 1.85
C LYS A 16 2.86 14.13 2.97
N GLY A 17 4.18 14.01 2.87
CA GLY A 17 4.99 13.07 3.66
C GLY A 17 4.85 11.63 3.16
N GLY A 18 5.39 10.68 3.93
CA GLY A 18 5.33 9.25 3.63
C GLY A 18 5.19 8.43 4.91
N ALA A 19 4.22 7.52 4.94
CA ALA A 19 4.13 6.51 5.99
C ALA A 19 4.77 5.22 5.47
N TRP A 20 5.80 4.74 6.15
CA TRP A 20 6.56 3.54 5.78
C TRP A 20 6.01 2.28 6.44
N SER A 21 4.75 2.25 6.90
CA SER A 21 4.21 1.26 7.85
C SER A 21 4.54 -0.21 7.54
N CYS A 22 4.54 -0.61 6.27
CA CYS A 22 4.88 -1.98 5.87
C CYS A 22 6.40 -2.28 5.94
N HIS A 23 7.28 -1.31 5.66
CA HIS A 23 8.71 -1.57 5.51
C HIS A 23 9.38 -2.05 6.82
N PRO A 24 9.17 -1.42 7.98
CA PRO A 24 9.72 -1.93 9.24
C PRO A 24 9.20 -3.31 9.62
N ILE A 25 7.92 -3.60 9.34
CA ILE A 25 7.35 -4.94 9.61
C ILE A 25 8.06 -5.99 8.76
N GLU A 26 8.29 -5.66 7.48
CA GLU A 26 8.98 -6.55 6.58
C GLU A 26 10.45 -6.75 6.96
N HIS A 27 11.16 -5.71 7.43
CA HIS A 27 12.55 -5.83 7.87
C HIS A 27 12.71 -6.91 8.95
N GLU A 28 11.81 -6.95 9.93
CA GLU A 28 11.83 -7.97 11.00
C GLU A 28 11.55 -9.37 10.45
N LEU A 29 10.62 -9.51 9.50
CA LEU A 29 10.31 -10.79 8.87
C LEU A 29 11.50 -11.31 8.06
N SER A 30 12.14 -10.46 7.26
CA SER A 30 13.28 -10.85 6.45
C SER A 30 14.52 -11.13 7.29
N ALA A 31 14.70 -10.42 8.41
CA ALA A 31 15.73 -10.73 9.40
C ALA A 31 15.57 -12.14 10.01
N TYR A 32 14.33 -12.60 10.19
CA TYR A 32 14.06 -13.91 10.80
C TYR A 32 13.93 -15.06 9.79
N TYR A 33 13.28 -14.84 8.64
CA TYR A 33 12.88 -15.88 7.69
C TYR A 33 13.68 -15.91 6.37
N ASP A 34 14.71 -15.07 6.21
CA ASP A 34 15.52 -14.95 4.98
C ASP A 34 14.66 -14.75 3.71
N LEU A 35 13.73 -13.79 3.78
CA LEU A 35 12.89 -13.43 2.65
C LEU A 35 13.55 -12.34 1.81
N THR A 36 13.34 -12.39 0.49
CA THR A 36 13.68 -11.24 -0.35
C THR A 36 12.76 -10.07 -0.01
N HIS A 37 13.30 -8.85 -0.03
CA HIS A 37 12.57 -7.66 0.44
C HIS A 37 11.19 -7.48 -0.21
N GLY A 38 11.14 -7.59 -1.55
CA GLY A 38 9.90 -7.46 -2.31
C GLY A 38 8.88 -8.56 -2.03
N GLN A 39 9.34 -9.79 -1.72
CA GLN A 39 8.46 -10.91 -1.36
C GLN A 39 7.80 -10.66 0.00
N GLY A 40 8.57 -10.24 1.00
CA GLY A 40 8.03 -9.89 2.31
C GLY A 40 6.97 -8.78 2.20
N LEU A 41 7.27 -7.71 1.45
CA LEU A 41 6.34 -6.61 1.20
C LEU A 41 5.05 -7.08 0.50
N ALA A 42 5.16 -7.97 -0.49
CA ALA A 42 4.00 -8.52 -1.20
C ALA A 42 3.07 -9.34 -0.28
N ILE A 43 3.62 -10.04 0.71
CA ILE A 43 2.84 -10.79 1.70
C ILE A 43 2.11 -9.82 2.65
N ILE A 44 2.81 -8.85 3.23
CA ILE A 44 2.26 -8.02 4.30
C ILE A 44 1.34 -6.89 3.81
N THR A 45 1.59 -6.33 2.62
CA THR A 45 0.86 -5.17 2.11
C THR A 45 -0.66 -5.42 2.06
N PRO A 46 -1.18 -6.51 1.47
CA PRO A 46 -2.62 -6.76 1.46
C PRO A 46 -3.20 -7.00 2.86
N ALA A 47 -2.46 -7.62 3.78
CA ALA A 47 -2.90 -7.80 5.16
C ALA A 47 -2.98 -6.46 5.90
N TRP A 48 -1.97 -5.61 5.75
CA TRP A 48 -1.96 -4.25 6.29
C TRP A 48 -3.09 -3.40 5.71
N MET A 49 -3.35 -3.48 4.40
CA MET A 49 -4.45 -2.74 3.75
C MET A 49 -5.80 -3.09 4.37
N LYS A 50 -6.06 -4.38 4.64
CA LYS A 50 -7.28 -4.83 5.34
C LYS A 50 -7.32 -4.30 6.78
N TYR A 51 -6.20 -4.36 7.49
CA TYR A 51 -6.12 -3.91 8.89
C TYR A 51 -6.40 -2.41 9.05
N VAL A 52 -5.89 -1.57 8.14
CA VAL A 52 -6.08 -0.11 8.22
C VAL A 52 -7.35 0.38 7.52
N LEU A 53 -8.11 -0.50 6.86
CA LEU A 53 -9.35 -0.14 6.20
C LEU A 53 -10.43 0.19 7.23
N ASN A 54 -10.85 1.44 7.26
CA ASN A 54 -11.90 1.94 8.14
C ASN A 54 -12.53 3.20 7.53
N SER A 55 -13.53 3.78 8.19
CA SER A 55 -14.26 4.96 7.69
C SER A 55 -13.37 6.18 7.38
N GLN A 56 -12.20 6.30 8.01
CA GLN A 56 -11.25 7.40 7.75
C GLN A 56 -10.37 7.13 6.53
N THR A 57 -10.06 5.86 6.23
CA THR A 57 -9.14 5.47 5.14
C THR A 57 -9.86 5.01 3.88
N GLU A 58 -11.14 4.63 3.97
CA GLU A 58 -11.96 4.08 2.89
C GLU A 58 -11.91 4.92 1.61
N LYS A 59 -12.04 6.25 1.72
CA LYS A 59 -11.99 7.17 0.57
C LYS A 59 -10.69 7.05 -0.22
N ARG A 60 -9.56 6.78 0.44
CA ARG A 60 -8.26 6.60 -0.22
C ARG A 60 -8.22 5.27 -0.98
N PHE A 61 -8.74 4.20 -0.38
CA PHE A 61 -8.83 2.90 -1.04
C PHE A 61 -9.79 2.89 -2.22
N ALA A 62 -10.95 3.56 -2.12
CA ALA A 62 -11.87 3.73 -3.24
C ALA A 62 -11.20 4.47 -4.41
N GLY A 63 -10.42 5.53 -4.12
CA GLY A 63 -9.65 6.25 -5.14
C GLY A 63 -8.54 5.40 -5.77
N TYR A 64 -7.90 4.53 -5.00
CA TYR A 64 -6.92 3.57 -5.51
C TYR A 64 -7.58 2.52 -6.42
N ALA A 65 -8.71 1.95 -5.99
CA ALA A 65 -9.48 0.97 -6.75
C ALA A 65 -9.94 1.53 -8.12
N GLU A 66 -10.46 2.76 -8.14
CA GLU A 66 -10.90 3.41 -9.37
C GLU A 66 -9.72 3.74 -10.30
N LYS A 67 -8.69 4.41 -9.79
CA LYS A 67 -7.60 4.97 -10.63
C LYS A 67 -6.59 3.94 -11.10
N VAL A 68 -6.38 2.87 -10.34
CA VAL A 68 -5.36 1.85 -10.65
C VAL A 68 -6.00 0.59 -11.23
N TRP A 69 -7.21 0.23 -10.79
CA TRP A 69 -7.86 -1.02 -11.17
C TRP A 69 -9.14 -0.84 -11.98
N GLY A 70 -9.59 0.40 -12.21
CA GLY A 70 -10.82 0.68 -12.96
C GLY A 70 -12.09 0.23 -12.24
N ILE A 71 -12.06 0.05 -10.92
CA ILE A 71 -13.22 -0.37 -10.13
C ILE A 71 -14.01 0.87 -9.70
N PRO A 72 -15.28 1.03 -10.14
CA PRO A 72 -16.11 2.17 -9.76
C PRO A 72 -16.28 2.29 -8.24
N LYS A 73 -16.40 3.53 -7.74
CA LYS A 73 -16.45 3.80 -6.28
C LYS A 73 -17.67 3.15 -5.60
N ASP A 74 -18.82 3.18 -6.25
CA ASP A 74 -20.06 2.50 -5.83
C ASP A 74 -19.83 0.99 -5.67
N LYS A 75 -19.20 0.37 -6.67
CA LYS A 75 -18.84 -1.05 -6.63
C LYS A 75 -17.82 -1.38 -5.54
N PHE A 76 -16.85 -0.49 -5.29
CA PHE A 76 -15.91 -0.66 -4.18
C PHE A 76 -16.61 -0.60 -2.82
N GLN A 77 -17.57 0.32 -2.64
CA GLN A 77 -18.33 0.44 -1.39
C GLN A 77 -19.18 -0.80 -1.08
N GLU A 78 -19.67 -1.49 -2.11
CA GLU A 78 -20.35 -2.79 -1.93
C GLU A 78 -19.41 -3.90 -1.46
N MET A 79 -18.13 -3.86 -1.86
CA MET A 79 -17.13 -4.88 -1.49
C MET A 79 -16.59 -4.73 -0.06
N VAL A 80 -16.73 -3.55 0.54
CA VAL A 80 -16.14 -3.19 1.85
C VAL A 80 -17.19 -3.14 2.97
N LYS A 81 -18.47 -3.27 2.64
CA LYS A 81 -19.56 -3.52 3.60
C LYS A 81 -19.54 -4.97 4.07
#